data_AF-A0A089Q3N7-F1
#
_entry.id   AF-A0A089Q3N7-F1
#
_cell.length_a   1.000
_cell.length_b   1.000
_cell.length_c   1.000
_cell.angle_alpha   90.00
_cell.angle_beta   90.00
_cell.angle_gamma   90.00
#
_symmetry.space_group_name_H-M   'P 1'
#
loop_
_entity.id
_entity.type
_entity.pdbx_description
1 polymer ?
#
loop_
_entity_poly.entity_id
_entity_poly.type
_entity_poly.pdbx_seq_one_letter_code
_entity_poly.pdbx_strand_id
1 'polypeptide(L)'
;MSNVLFIGNSALLVVLKLTAVPIAFATIVGIIVGLFQTIMQIQEQTLPFGLKMLAVFASIFMLMEWFSAEMMNFATQAFYMAFR
;
A
#
# COMPACT_ATOMS: atom_id res chain seq x y z
N MET A 1 28.53 6.67 -8.53
CA MET A 1 27.97 6.22 -7.23
C MET A 1 26.76 7.05 -6.78
N SER A 2 26.74 8.38 -6.97
CA SER A 2 25.60 9.24 -6.62
C SER A 2 24.28 8.87 -7.31
N ASN A 3 24.29 8.54 -8.61
CA ASN A 3 23.07 8.17 -9.35
C ASN A 3 22.41 6.89 -8.81
N VAL A 4 23.21 5.89 -8.43
CA VAL A 4 22.71 4.64 -7.85
C VAL A 4 22.07 4.90 -6.48
N LEU A 5 22.69 5.74 -5.66
CA LEU A 5 22.13 6.17 -4.36
C LEU A 5 20.84 6.98 -4.54
N PHE A 6 20.78 7.84 -5.56
CA PHE A 6 19.59 8.65 -5.85
C PHE A 6 18.40 7.78 -6.28
N ILE A 7 18.64 6.83 -7.19
CA ILE A 7 17.60 5.87 -7.63
C ILE A 7 17.16 4.99 -6.45
N GLY A 8 18.09 4.51 -5.62
CA GLY A 8 17.78 3.71 -4.43
C GLY A 8 16.88 4.45 -3.43
N ASN A 9 17.19 5.71 -3.12
CA ASN A 9 16.34 6.54 -2.27
C ASN A 9 14.97 6.80 -2.90
N SER A 10 14.93 7.10 -4.20
CA SER A 10 13.67 7.33 -4.92
C SER A 10 12.80 6.06 -4.93
N ALA A 11 13.39 4.89 -5.11
CA ALA A 11 12.70 3.61 -5.04
C ALA A 11 12.07 3.37 -3.67
N LEU A 12 12.84 3.62 -2.59
CA LEU A 12 12.33 3.52 -1.22
C LEU A 12 11.16 4.47 -0.96
N LEU A 13 11.25 5.72 -1.44
CA LEU A 13 10.17 6.70 -1.30
C LEU A 13 8.90 6.26 -2.04
N VAL A 14 9.04 5.71 -3.24
CA VAL A 14 7.90 5.20 -4.01
C VAL A 14 7.26 3.99 -3.31
N VAL A 15 8.07 3.03 -2.84
CA VAL A 15 7.56 1.89 -2.06
C VAL A 15 6.83 2.36 -0.80
N LEU A 16 7.40 3.31 -0.06
CA LEU A 16 6.79 3.88 1.13
C LEU A 16 5.43 4.52 0.81
N LYS A 17 5.35 5.36 -0.22
CA LYS A 17 4.09 6.02 -0.63
C LYS A 17 3.02 5.01 -1.05
N LEU A 18 3.39 4.04 -1.90
CA LEU A 18 2.45 3.07 -2.44
C LEU A 18 1.93 2.11 -1.36
N THR A 19 2.78 1.71 -0.41
CA THR A 19 2.36 0.81 0.68
C THR A 19 1.63 1.52 1.81
N ALA A 20 1.90 2.80 2.05
CA ALA A 20 1.27 3.56 3.13
C ALA A 20 -0.26 3.60 3.01
N VAL A 21 -0.80 3.79 1.81
CA VAL A 21 -2.25 3.96 1.62
C VAL A 21 -3.05 2.66 1.87
N PRO A 22 -2.70 1.50 1.28
CA PRO A 22 -3.36 0.24 1.57
C PRO A 22 -3.22 -0.18 3.04
N ILE A 23 -2.06 0.07 3.66
CA ILE A 23 -1.81 -0.24 5.08
C ILE A 23 -2.69 0.62 5.99
N ALA A 24 -2.85 1.92 5.68
CA ALA A 24 -3.74 2.79 6.42
C ALA A 24 -5.19 2.30 6.36
N PHE A 25 -5.68 1.94 5.16
CA PHE A 25 -7.00 1.35 4.98
C PHE A 25 -7.18 0.05 5.75
N ALA A 26 -6.22 -0.87 5.65
CA ALA A 26 -6.26 -2.15 6.36
C ALA A 26 -6.26 -1.97 7.89
N THR A 27 -5.52 -0.97 8.38
CA THR A 27 -5.46 -0.62 9.80
C THR A 27 -6.78 -0.08 10.30
N ILE A 28 -7.38 0.88 9.59
CA ILE A 28 -8.67 1.47 9.96
C ILE A 28 -9.76 0.40 10.02
N VAL A 29 -9.89 -0.41 8.96
CA VAL A 29 -10.88 -1.50 8.93
C VAL A 29 -10.58 -2.54 10.00
N GLY A 30 -9.31 -2.85 10.23
CA GLY A 30 -8.89 -3.76 11.29
C GLY A 30 -9.30 -3.31 12.68
N ILE A 31 -9.16 -2.02 12.97
CA ILE A 31 -9.57 -1.42 14.25
C ILE A 31 -11.09 -1.49 14.41
N ILE A 32 -11.83 -1.08 13.38
CA ILE A 32 -13.30 -1.10 13.39
C ILE A 32 -13.81 -2.53 13.65
N VAL A 33 -13.31 -3.51 12.88
CA VAL A 33 -13.73 -4.90 13.03
C VAL A 33 -13.32 -5.46 14.39
N GLY A 34 -12.12 -5.15 14.89
CA GLY A 34 -11.66 -5.57 16.21
C GLY A 34 -12.56 -5.04 17.34
N LEU A 35 -12.96 -3.78 17.27
CA LEU A 35 -13.91 -3.18 18.23
C LEU A 35 -15.27 -3.91 18.21
N PHE A 36 -15.79 -4.21 17.02
CA PHE A 36 -17.03 -4.96 16.89
C PHE A 36 -16.93 -6.38 17.46
N GLN A 37 -15.79 -7.05 17.28
CA GLN A 37 -15.54 -8.37 17.85
C GLN A 37 -15.52 -8.36 19.38
N THR A 38 -14.94 -7.31 19.98
CA THR A 38 -14.94 -7.14 21.44
C THR A 38 -16.34 -6.87 21.98
N ILE A 39 -17.11 -5.97 21.34
CA ILE A 39 -18.44 -5.57 21.82
C ILE A 39 -19.46 -6.71 21.67
N MET A 40 -19.46 -7.40 20.52
CA MET A 40 -20.40 -8.51 20.26
C MET A 40 -19.95 -9.84 20.88
N GLN A 41 -18.76 -9.90 21.47
CA GLN A 41 -18.13 -11.13 21.98
C GLN A 41 -17.92 -12.23 20.92
N ILE A 42 -17.96 -11.89 19.62
CA ILE A 42 -17.69 -12.81 18.51
C ILE A 42 -16.20 -12.74 18.19
N GLN A 43 -15.39 -13.60 18.81
CA GLN A 43 -13.93 -13.64 18.64
C GLN A 43 -13.49 -14.73 17.65
N GLU A 44 -14.18 -14.83 16.51
CA GLU A 44 -13.78 -15.73 15.43
C GLU A 44 -12.57 -15.17 14.67
N GLN A 45 -11.42 -15.85 14.75
CA GLN A 45 -10.15 -15.39 14.17
C GLN A 45 -10.18 -15.28 12.63
N THR A 46 -11.11 -15.98 11.98
CA THR A 46 -11.23 -16.03 10.50
C THR A 46 -11.92 -14.80 9.91
N LEU A 47 -12.90 -14.22 10.62
CA LEU A 47 -13.68 -13.06 10.18
C LEU A 47 -12.88 -11.77 9.95
N PRO A 48 -11.97 -11.33 10.85
CA PRO A 48 -11.19 -10.11 10.64
C PRO A 48 -10.16 -10.29 9.52
N PHE A 49 -9.70 -11.52 9.26
CA PHE A 49 -8.79 -11.79 8.15
C PHE A 49 -9.48 -11.56 6.80
N GLY A 50 -10.68 -12.13 6.59
CA GLY A 50 -11.44 -11.94 5.36
C GLY A 50 -11.83 -10.47 5.11
N LEU A 51 -12.30 -9.77 6.15
CA LEU A 51 -12.67 -8.34 6.06
C LEU A 51 -11.48 -7.44 5.73
N LYS A 52 -10.31 -7.65 6.37
CA LYS A 52 -9.09 -6.91 6.06
C LYS A 52 -8.64 -7.13 4.62
N MET A 53 -8.71 -8.37 4.12
CA MET A 53 -8.34 -8.69 2.75
C MET A 53 -9.22 -7.94 1.73
N LEU A 54 -10.55 -7.97 1.92
CA LEU A 54 -11.49 -7.22 1.08
C LEU A 54 -11.21 -5.71 1.11
N ALA A 55 -10.89 -5.15 2.27
CA ALA A 55 -10.55 -3.74 2.41
C ALA A 55 -9.28 -3.37 1.63
N VAL A 56 -8.24 -4.22 1.68
CA VAL A 56 -7.01 -4.00 0.90
C VAL A 56 -7.30 -4.05 -0.60
N PHE A 57 -8.05 -5.06 -1.07
CA PHE A 57 -8.44 -5.13 -2.48
C PHE A 57 -9.23 -3.91 -2.93
N ALA A 58 -10.21 -3.47 -2.12
CA ALA A 58 -10.98 -2.27 -2.40
C ALA A 58 -10.08 -1.03 -2.48
N SER A 59 -9.12 -0.88 -1.56
CA SER A 59 -8.19 0.26 -1.55
C SER A 59 -7.33 0.32 -2.82
N ILE A 60 -6.79 -0.83 -3.26
CA ILE A 60 -5.97 -0.92 -4.47
C ILE A 60 -6.83 -0.64 -5.70
N PHE A 61 -8.06 -1.16 -5.74
CA PHE A 61 -8.97 -0.97 -6.87
C PHE A 61 -9.37 0.51 -7.02
N MET A 62 -9.67 1.20 -5.91
CA MET A 62 -9.98 2.64 -5.91
C MET A 62 -8.79 3.51 -6.31
N LEU A 63 -7.57 3.09 -5.98
CA LEU A 63 -6.34 3.86 -6.21
C LEU A 63 -5.55 3.39 -7.44
N MET A 64 -6.11 2.49 -8.24
CA MET A 64 -5.41 1.80 -9.33
C MET A 64 -4.75 2.78 -10.31
N GLU A 65 -5.45 3.85 -10.68
CA GLU A 65 -4.93 4.89 -11.58
C GLU A 65 -3.71 5.59 -10.99
N TRP A 66 -3.74 5.91 -9.69
CA TRP A 66 -2.63 6.58 -9.01
C TRP A 66 -1.42 5.67 -8.84
N PHE A 67 -1.63 4.40 -8.49
CA PHE A 67 -0.54 3.40 -8.44
C PHE A 67 0.16 3.25 -9.78
N SER A 68 -0.61 3.21 -10.87
CA SER A 68 -0.06 3.11 -12.22
C SER A 68 0.77 4.36 -12.58
N ALA A 69 0.25 5.56 -12.28
CA ALA A 69 0.94 6.81 -12.56
C ALA A 69 2.28 6.93 -11.82
N GLU A 70 2.31 6.65 -10.50
CA GLU A 70 3.54 6.76 -9.71
C GLU A 70 4.58 5.70 -10.15
N MET A 71 4.14 4.48 -10.49
CA MET A 71 5.04 3.45 -11.04
C MET A 71 5.62 3.84 -12.40
N MET A 72 4.81 4.38 -13.30
CA MET A 72 5.28 4.82 -14.61
C MET A 72 6.28 5.98 -14.50
N ASN A 73 6.01 6.92 -13.59
CA ASN A 73 6.91 8.04 -13.30
C ASN A 73 8.27 7.53 -12.80
N PHE A 74 8.27 6.60 -11.84
CA PHE A 74 9.50 6.00 -11.33
C PHE A 74 10.24 5.22 -12.41
N ALA A 75 9.55 4.40 -13.20
CA ALA A 75 10.13 3.61 -14.28
C ALA A 75 10.82 4.51 -15.32
N THR A 76 10.16 5.59 -15.72
CA THR A 76 10.70 6.56 -16.69
C THR A 76 11.95 7.26 -16.14
N GLN A 77 11.94 7.68 -14.88
CA GLN A 77 13.09 8.29 -14.22
C GLN A 77 14.28 7.33 -14.13
N ALA A 78 14.02 6.08 -13.72
CA ALA A 78 15.05 5.05 -13.62
C ALA A 78 15.65 4.73 -14.99
N PHE A 79 14.81 4.60 -16.03
CA PHE A 79 15.26 4.31 -17.39
C PHE A 79 16.08 5.46 -17.97
N TYR A 80 15.64 6.71 -17.79
CA TYR A 80 16.37 7.89 -18.24
C TYR A 80 17.75 8.02 -17.58
N MET A 81 17.84 7.72 -16.28
CA MET A 81 19.12 7.74 -15.56
C MET A 81 20.04 6.56 -15.89
N ALA A 82 19.50 5.45 -16.37
CA ALA A 82 20.29 4.29 -16.78
C ALA A 82 20.94 4.46 -18.17
N PHE A 83 20.24 5.14 -19.09
CA PHE A 83 20.70 5.35 -20.47
C PHE A 83 21.47 6.66 -20.70
N ARG A 84 21.64 7.45 -19.66
CA ARG A 84 22.43 8.70 -19.68
C ARG A 84 23.80 8.47 -19.05
#